data_AF-A0A8T6WCD7-F1
#
_entry.id   AF-A0A8T6WCD7-F1
#
_cell.length_a   1.000
_cell.length_b   1.000
_cell.length_c   1.000
_cell.angle_alpha   90.00
_cell.angle_beta   90.00
_cell.angle_gamma   90.00
#
_symmetry.space_group_name_H-M   'P 1'
#
loop_
_entity.id
_entity.type
_entity.pdbx_description
1 polymer ?
#
loop_
_entity_poly.entity_id
_entity_poly.type
_entity_poly.pdbx_seq_one_letter_code
_entity_poly.pdbx_strand_id
1 'polypeptide(L)' 'MLGKLDINGNPFIGVYCHANEDFALVPYELSESGQEKIAECLDV' A
#
# COMPACT_ATOMS: atom_id res chain seq x y z
N MET A 1 -6.69 -5.66 8.60
CA MET A 1 -5.72 -6.75 8.91
C MET A 1 -4.32 -6.14 9.00
N LEU A 2 -3.37 -6.68 9.77
CA LEU A 2 -2.00 -6.12 9.77
C LEU A 2 -1.11 -6.85 8.75
N GLY A 3 -0.76 -6.14 7.67
CA GLY A 3 0.13 -6.63 6.61
C GLY A 3 1.57 -6.11 6.77
N LYS A 4 2.55 -6.88 6.25
CA LYS A 4 3.93 -6.42 6.05
C LYS A 4 4.20 -6.23 4.57
N LEU A 5 4.72 -5.08 4.19
CA LEU A 5 5.12 -4.72 2.84
C LEU A 5 6.35 -3.82 2.93
N ASP A 6 7.21 -3.88 1.93
CA ASP A 6 8.22 -2.87 1.63
C ASP A 6 7.99 -2.37 0.20
N ILE A 7 8.37 -1.12 -0.05
CA ILE A 7 8.34 -0.52 -1.39
C ILE A 7 9.79 -0.27 -1.78
N ASN A 8 10.27 -1.01 -2.79
CA ASN A 8 11.66 -0.95 -3.25
C ASN A 8 12.70 -1.19 -2.14
N GLY A 9 12.44 -2.13 -1.23
CA GLY A 9 13.32 -2.41 -0.09
C GLY A 9 13.19 -1.41 1.08
N ASN A 10 12.33 -0.41 0.96
CA ASN A 10 12.09 0.58 2.01
C ASN A 10 10.82 0.24 2.81
N PRO A 11 10.91 0.06 4.15
CA PRO A 11 9.76 -0.28 4.98
C PRO A 11 8.87 0.93 5.34
N PHE A 12 9.27 2.16 5.05
CA PHE A 12 8.54 3.37 5.42
C PHE A 12 7.40 3.68 4.44
N ILE A 13 6.34 2.86 4.45
CA ILE A 13 5.21 2.93 3.51
C ILE A 13 4.55 4.32 3.45
N GLY A 14 4.39 4.99 4.59
CA GLY A 14 3.75 6.32 4.66
C GLY A 14 4.52 7.45 3.95
N VAL A 15 5.74 7.21 3.49
CA VAL A 15 6.48 8.16 2.62
C VAL A 15 5.97 8.11 1.18
N TYR A 16 5.39 6.97 0.79
CA TYR A 16 5.02 6.66 -0.59
C TYR A 16 3.50 6.65 -0.81
N CYS A 17 2.73 6.28 0.22
CA CYS A 17 1.30 6.09 0.12
C CYS A 17 0.52 7.10 0.95
N HIS A 18 -0.68 7.44 0.48
CA HIS A 18 -1.68 8.18 1.24
C HIS A 18 -3.02 7.47 1.11
N ALA A 19 -3.78 7.32 2.20
CA ALA A 19 -5.05 6.61 2.17
C ALA A 19 -6.07 7.27 3.10
N ASN A 20 -7.33 7.06 2.78
CA ASN A 20 -8.48 7.32 3.63
C ASN A 20 -9.42 6.11 3.59
N GLU A 21 -10.64 6.27 4.10
CA GLU A 21 -11.65 5.20 4.17
C GLU A 21 -12.27 4.84 2.80
N ASP A 22 -12.03 5.63 1.75
CA ASP A 22 -12.65 5.45 0.43
C ASP A 22 -11.64 5.01 -0.65
N PHE A 23 -10.36 5.38 -0.53
CA PHE A 23 -9.32 5.03 -1.50
C PHE A 23 -7.90 5.15 -0.92
N ALA A 24 -6.95 4.48 -1.59
CA ALA A 24 -5.52 4.63 -1.38
C ALA A 24 -4.81 5.12 -2.66
N LEU A 25 -3.97 6.14 -2.51
CA LEU A 25 -2.97 6.55 -3.49
C LEU A 25 -1.68 5.81 -3.20
N VAL A 26 -1.20 5.07 -4.19
CA VAL A 26 0.01 4.25 -4.12
C VAL A 26 0.96 4.61 -5.28
N PRO A 27 2.27 4.34 -5.16
CA PRO A 27 3.20 4.59 -6.25
C PRO A 27 2.87 3.75 -7.49
N TYR A 28 3.07 4.31 -8.68
CA TYR A 28 2.82 3.62 -9.94
C TYR A 28 3.70 2.38 -10.11
N GLU A 29 4.88 2.34 -9.49
CA GLU A 29 5.82 1.24 -9.59
C GLU A 29 5.45 0.06 -8.68
N LEU A 30 4.43 0.20 -7.82
CA LEU A 30 3.99 -0.87 -6.93
C LEU A 30 3.39 -2.02 -7.74
N SER A 31 3.87 -3.24 -7.49
CA SER A 31 3.35 -4.44 -8.18
C SER A 31 1.86 -4.65 -7.89
N GLU A 32 1.14 -5.28 -8.81
CA GLU A 32 -0.29 -5.62 -8.65
C GLU A 32 -0.54 -6.38 -7.34
N SER A 33 0.31 -7.35 -7.00
CA SER A 33 0.23 -8.08 -5.71
C SER A 33 0.41 -7.18 -4.47
N GLY A 34 1.20 -6.11 -4.60
CA GLY A 34 1.35 -5.11 -3.54
C GLY A 34 0.11 -4.23 -3.41
N GLN A 35 -0.49 -3.87 -4.55
CA GLN A 35 -1.74 -3.10 -4.61
C GLN A 35 -2.89 -3.89 -3.97
N GLU A 36 -3.07 -5.15 -4.36
CA GLU A 36 -4.07 -6.07 -3.78
C GLU A 36 -3.90 -6.20 -2.26
N LYS A 37 -2.66 -6.35 -1.79
CA LYS A 37 -2.37 -6.45 -0.37
C LYS A 37 -2.73 -5.18 0.40
N ILE A 38 -2.50 -4.00 -0.18
CA ILE A 38 -2.89 -2.72 0.44
C ILE A 38 -4.40 -2.61 0.48
N ALA A 39 -5.08 -2.90 -0.64
CA ALA A 39 -6.54 -2.91 -0.76
C ALA A 39 -7.18 -3.82 0.30
N GLU A 40 -6.73 -5.07 0.44
CA GLU A 40 -7.23 -6.00 1.46
C GLU A 40 -6.94 -5.55 2.90
N CYS A 41 -5.79 -4.92 3.15
CA CYS A 41 -5.42 -4.49 4.49
C CYS A 41 -6.23 -3.28 4.96
N LEU A 42 -6.52 -2.37 4.04
CA LEU A 42 -7.18 -1.09 4.28
C LEU A 42 -8.68 -1.09 3.96
N ASP A 43 -9.19 -2.15 3.31
CA ASP A 43 -10.59 -2.29 2.86
C ASP A 43 -11.00 -1.19 1.86
N VAL A 44 -10.12 -0.90 0.90
CA VAL A 44 -10.29 0.12 -0.17
C VAL A 44 -9.95 -0.41 -1.56
#